data_AF-A0A433XFP9-F1
#
_entry.id   AF-A0A433XFP9-F1
#
_cell.length_a   1.000
_cell.length_b   1.000
_cell.length_c   1.000
_cell.angle_alpha   90.00
_cell.angle_beta   90.00
_cell.angle_gamma   90.00
#
_symmetry.space_group_name_H-M   'P 1'
#
loop_
_entity.id
_entity.type
_entity.pdbx_description
1 polymer ?
#
loop_
_entity_poly.entity_id
_entity_poly.type
_entity_poly.pdbx_seq_one_letter_code
_entity_poly.pdbx_strand_id
1 'polypeptide(L)'
;MKITWFGGTTVRVHLGGMILVVDAAGAPTGIDQAELLSGADRSVSLSSPDPSLSVIDPTGWRPRRVRRAIDENEREEPVELFLIGDGSLLIEAVGEPPLVLLCGPPPRFGRWADDSVLVMFGAGEEMAASATLLLDIARPRLIVLAAPESEVDPAISAIAEHLGGAGLVALETGLALEV
;
A
#
# COMPACT_ATOMS: atom_id res chain seq x y z
N MET A 1 6.18 -4.11 -9.35
CA MET A 1 5.67 -2.92 -8.64
C MET A 1 6.82 -1.97 -8.24
N LYS A 2 6.59 -0.65 -8.18
CA LYS A 2 7.55 0.34 -7.64
C LYS A 2 6.87 1.34 -6.71
N ILE A 3 7.43 1.60 -5.54
CA ILE A 3 6.86 2.45 -4.48
C ILE A 3 7.87 3.54 -4.11
N THR A 4 7.45 4.80 -4.07
CA THR A 4 8.28 5.93 -3.62
C THR A 4 7.51 6.76 -2.60
N TRP A 5 8.00 6.83 -1.37
CA TRP A 5 7.38 7.59 -0.29
C TRP A 5 8.01 8.97 -0.15
N PHE A 6 7.19 9.99 0.06
CA PHE A 6 7.62 11.38 0.15
C PHE A 6 7.43 11.99 1.54
N GLY A 7 6.85 11.26 2.48
CA GLY A 7 6.53 11.71 3.84
C GLY A 7 5.03 11.68 4.11
N GLY A 8 4.64 11.56 5.39
CA GLY A 8 3.24 11.36 5.78
C GLY A 8 2.64 10.15 5.06
N THR A 9 1.46 10.31 4.48
CA THR A 9 0.82 9.32 3.59
C THR A 9 1.07 9.58 2.11
N THR A 10 1.92 10.55 1.77
CA THR A 10 2.21 10.90 0.37
C THR A 10 3.13 9.85 -0.25
N VAL A 11 2.59 9.11 -1.22
CA VAL A 11 3.31 8.03 -1.92
C VAL A 11 2.98 8.05 -3.41
N ARG A 12 3.97 7.72 -4.25
CA ARG A 12 3.80 7.43 -5.67
C ARG A 12 4.05 5.95 -5.92
N VAL A 13 3.14 5.32 -6.63
CA VAL A 13 3.16 3.88 -6.91
C VAL A 13 3.05 3.65 -8.41
N HIS A 14 3.89 2.75 -8.93
CA HIS A 14 3.78 2.21 -10.28
C HIS A 14 3.40 0.73 -10.18
N LEU A 15 2.25 0.38 -10.72
CA LEU A 15 1.66 -0.96 -10.61
C LEU A 15 0.69 -1.18 -11.78
N GLY A 16 0.77 -2.34 -12.45
CA GLY A 16 -0.18 -2.72 -13.50
C GLY A 16 -0.25 -1.73 -14.66
N GLY A 17 0.87 -1.07 -14.98
CA GLY A 17 0.94 0.00 -15.99
C GLY A 17 0.38 1.35 -15.54
N MET A 18 -0.20 1.45 -14.33
CA MET A 18 -0.73 2.69 -13.76
C MET A 18 0.30 3.38 -12.86
N ILE A 19 0.34 4.70 -12.94
CA ILE A 19 0.99 5.59 -11.97
C ILE A 19 -0.09 6.18 -11.05
N LEU A 20 -0.09 5.74 -9.80
CA LEU A 20 -0.96 6.23 -8.73
C LEU A 20 -0.20 7.19 -7.80
N VAL A 21 -0.80 8.32 -7.48
CA VAL A 21 -0.32 9.23 -6.42
C VAL A 21 -1.34 9.32 -5.31
N VAL A 22 -0.89 9.17 -4.07
CA VAL A 22 -1.74 9.27 -2.88
C VAL A 22 -1.37 10.52 -2.09
N ASP A 23 -2.39 11.24 -1.61
CA ASP A 23 -2.28 12.42 -0.74
C ASP A 23 -1.31 13.49 -1.26
N ALA A 24 -1.38 13.79 -2.56
CA ALA A 24 -0.53 14.80 -3.20
C ALA A 24 -0.67 16.20 -2.56
N ALA A 25 -1.88 16.55 -2.10
CA ALA A 25 -2.13 17.84 -1.45
C ALA A 25 -1.49 17.94 -0.05
N GLY A 26 -1.14 16.79 0.55
CA GLY A 26 -0.43 16.71 1.83
C GLY A 26 1.08 16.55 1.69
N ALA A 27 1.64 16.71 0.48
CA ALA A 27 3.06 16.53 0.24
C ALA A 27 3.91 17.43 1.15
N PRO A 28 5.01 16.92 1.76
CA PRO A 28 5.84 17.72 2.65
C PRO A 28 6.51 18.91 1.98
N THR A 29 6.93 19.86 2.80
CA THR A 29 7.68 21.04 2.32
C THR A 29 8.93 20.61 1.55
N GLY A 30 9.10 21.16 0.35
CA GLY A 30 10.20 20.82 -0.55
C GLY A 30 9.83 19.81 -1.64
N ILE A 31 8.66 19.20 -1.57
CA ILE A 31 8.10 18.37 -2.65
C ILE A 31 7.12 19.22 -3.47
N ASP A 32 7.40 19.39 -4.76
CA ASP A 32 6.49 20.08 -5.68
C ASP A 32 5.33 19.14 -6.06
N GLN A 33 4.11 19.57 -5.75
CA GLN A 33 2.90 18.82 -6.02
C GLN A 33 2.66 18.61 -7.52
N ALA A 34 2.98 19.60 -8.37
CA ALA A 34 2.81 19.49 -9.80
C ALA A 34 3.81 18.48 -10.40
N GLU A 35 5.04 18.44 -9.90
CA GLU A 35 6.02 17.41 -10.29
C GLU A 35 5.58 16.02 -9.81
N LEU A 36 5.09 15.92 -8.57
CA LEU A 36 4.59 14.67 -8.01
C LEU A 36 3.45 14.08 -8.85
N LEU A 37 2.51 14.92 -9.28
CA LEU A 37 1.36 14.56 -10.12
C LEU A 37 1.71 14.41 -11.60
N SER A 38 2.88 14.88 -12.04
CA SER A 38 3.29 14.79 -13.44
C SER A 38 3.37 13.34 -13.90
N GLY A 39 2.59 13.00 -14.92
CA GLY A 39 2.46 11.65 -15.46
C GLY A 39 1.68 10.68 -14.56
N ALA A 40 1.00 11.14 -13.51
CA ALA A 40 0.09 10.30 -12.74
C ALA A 40 -1.20 10.04 -13.53
N ASP A 41 -1.58 8.78 -13.69
CA ASP A 41 -2.85 8.39 -14.29
C ASP A 41 -4.02 8.62 -13.33
N ARG A 42 -3.76 8.42 -12.03
CA ARG A 42 -4.75 8.62 -10.97
C ARG A 42 -4.12 9.26 -9.74
N SER A 43 -4.90 10.12 -9.08
CA SER A 43 -4.58 10.62 -7.75
C SER A 43 -5.75 10.43 -6.80
N VAL A 44 -5.47 10.04 -5.56
CA VAL A 44 -6.48 9.83 -4.51
C VAL A 44 -5.97 10.39 -3.19
N SER A 45 -6.87 10.54 -2.21
CA SER A 45 -6.51 10.92 -0.85
C SER A 45 -6.98 9.86 0.15
N LEU A 46 -6.14 9.48 1.12
CA LEU A 46 -6.56 8.63 2.24
C LEU A 46 -7.30 9.44 3.30
N SER A 47 -6.92 10.72 3.45
CA SER A 47 -7.50 11.63 4.47
C SER A 47 -8.85 12.20 4.05
N SER A 48 -9.09 12.35 2.74
CA SER A 48 -10.35 12.80 2.16
C SER A 48 -10.68 11.95 0.94
N PRO A 49 -11.17 10.71 1.14
CA PRO A 49 -11.36 9.76 0.06
C PRO A 49 -12.26 10.29 -1.05
N ASP A 50 -11.84 10.05 -2.30
CA ASP A 50 -12.63 10.40 -3.48
C ASP A 50 -13.96 9.61 -3.45
N PRO A 51 -15.13 10.27 -3.56
CA PRO A 51 -16.42 9.59 -3.61
C PRO A 51 -16.57 8.61 -4.79
N SER A 52 -15.69 8.66 -5.79
CA SER A 52 -15.63 7.68 -6.88
C SER A 52 -15.02 6.33 -6.48
N LEU A 53 -14.31 6.27 -5.35
CA LEU A 53 -13.72 5.03 -4.85
C LEU A 53 -14.78 4.13 -4.25
N SER A 54 -14.75 2.87 -4.64
CA SER A 54 -15.65 1.86 -4.10
C SER A 54 -15.23 1.49 -2.68
N VAL A 55 -16.14 1.64 -1.73
CA VAL A 55 -16.00 1.11 -0.37
C VAL A 55 -16.47 -0.35 -0.39
N ILE A 56 -15.64 -1.27 0.10
CA ILE A 56 -15.97 -2.69 0.14
C ILE A 56 -15.78 -3.27 1.54
N ASP A 57 -16.45 -4.40 1.82
CA ASP A 57 -16.12 -5.22 2.99
C ASP A 57 -14.81 -6.00 2.72
N PRO A 58 -13.72 -5.73 3.47
CA PRO A 58 -12.44 -6.40 3.27
C PRO A 58 -12.52 -7.92 3.45
N THR A 59 -13.43 -8.42 4.28
CA THR A 59 -13.54 -9.85 4.59
C THR A 59 -14.01 -10.67 3.37
N GLY A 60 -14.83 -10.03 2.52
CA GLY A 60 -15.41 -10.61 1.31
C GLY A 60 -14.52 -10.51 0.07
N TRP A 61 -13.52 -9.62 0.08
CA TRP A 61 -12.66 -9.40 -1.09
C TRP A 61 -11.83 -10.65 -1.44
N ARG A 62 -11.61 -10.87 -2.74
CA ARG A 62 -10.80 -11.95 -3.27
C ARG A 62 -10.00 -11.44 -4.48
N PRO A 63 -8.72 -11.83 -4.63
CA PRO A 63 -7.94 -11.44 -5.78
C PRO A 63 -8.52 -12.01 -7.07
N ARG A 64 -8.52 -11.20 -8.12
CA ARG A 64 -8.85 -11.58 -9.48
C ARG A 64 -7.83 -12.57 -10.01
N ARG A 65 -8.33 -13.55 -10.76
CA ARG A 65 -7.49 -14.61 -11.33
C ARG A 65 -6.81 -14.11 -12.60
N VAL A 66 -5.52 -14.40 -12.74
CA VAL A 66 -4.79 -14.24 -14.00
C VAL A 66 -5.46 -15.13 -15.06
N ARG A 67 -5.91 -14.53 -16.16
CA ARG A 67 -6.48 -15.27 -17.30
C ARG A 67 -5.40 -16.07 -18.01
N ARG A 68 -5.80 -17.14 -18.71
CA ARG A 68 -4.84 -17.96 -19.46
C ARG A 68 -4.51 -17.26 -20.77
N ALA A 69 -3.27 -17.43 -21.24
CA ALA A 69 -2.77 -16.80 -22.47
C ALA A 69 -3.58 -17.16 -23.75
N ILE A 70 -4.43 -18.18 -23.71
CA ILE A 70 -5.31 -18.56 -24.84
C ILE A 70 -6.54 -17.65 -24.99
N ASP A 71 -6.77 -16.74 -24.05
CA ASP A 71 -7.92 -15.81 -24.03
C ASP A 71 -7.54 -14.43 -24.63
N GLU A 72 -6.73 -14.41 -25.71
CA GLU A 72 -6.30 -13.24 -26.50
C GLU A 72 -7.49 -12.53 -27.17
N ASN A 73 -8.29 -11.81 -26.39
CA ASN A 73 -9.06 -10.67 -26.86
C ASN A 73 -8.69 -9.50 -25.94
N GLU A 74 -7.71 -8.76 -26.42
CA GLU A 74 -6.84 -7.81 -25.72
C GLU A 74 -7.61 -6.61 -25.15
N ARG A 75 -7.85 -6.64 -23.84
CA ARG A 75 -7.86 -5.44 -23.01
C ARG A 75 -7.06 -5.74 -21.76
N GLU A 76 -6.07 -4.89 -21.48
CA GLU A 76 -5.38 -4.91 -20.19
C GLU A 76 -6.44 -4.77 -19.08
N GLU A 77 -6.39 -5.66 -18.10
CA GLU A 77 -7.30 -5.58 -16.97
C GLU A 77 -6.94 -4.34 -16.14
N PRO A 78 -7.89 -3.44 -15.86
CA PRO A 78 -7.58 -2.20 -15.18
C PRO A 78 -7.13 -2.46 -13.74
N VAL A 79 -6.26 -1.59 -13.25
CA VAL A 79 -5.95 -1.50 -11.82
C VAL A 79 -7.18 -1.00 -11.07
N GLU A 80 -7.59 -1.73 -10.04
CA GLU A 80 -8.74 -1.39 -9.21
C GLU A 80 -8.30 -0.88 -7.84
N LEU A 81 -9.03 0.10 -7.33
CA LEU A 81 -8.77 0.76 -6.05
C LEU A 81 -10.01 0.67 -5.18
N PHE A 82 -9.84 0.20 -3.95
CA PHE A 82 -10.91 -0.02 -2.99
C PHE A 82 -10.58 0.58 -1.63
N LEU A 83 -11.54 1.27 -1.04
CA LEU A 83 -11.47 1.65 0.36
C LEU A 83 -11.90 0.44 1.19
N ILE A 84 -11.01 -0.03 2.07
CA ILE A 84 -11.23 -1.23 2.87
C ILE A 84 -11.33 -0.95 4.38
N GLY A 85 -11.25 0.32 4.76
CA GLY A 85 -11.35 0.83 6.12
C GLY A 85 -10.92 2.30 6.17
N ASP A 86 -11.03 2.91 7.34
CA ASP A 86 -10.57 4.29 7.55
C ASP A 86 -9.06 4.36 7.30
N GLY A 87 -8.63 5.30 6.45
CA GLY A 87 -7.22 5.46 6.08
C GLY A 87 -6.60 4.26 5.36
N SER A 88 -7.40 3.33 4.83
CA SER A 88 -6.93 2.07 4.26
C SER A 88 -7.37 1.88 2.81
N LEU A 89 -6.41 1.74 1.90
CA LEU A 89 -6.64 1.57 0.46
C LEU A 89 -6.03 0.25 -0.03
N LEU A 90 -6.86 -0.57 -0.66
CA LEU A 90 -6.45 -1.76 -1.39
C LEU A 90 -6.33 -1.44 -2.88
N ILE A 91 -5.20 -1.81 -3.48
CA ILE A 91 -4.89 -1.58 -4.89
C ILE A 91 -4.59 -2.94 -5.50
N GLU A 92 -5.35 -3.29 -6.53
CA GLU A 92 -5.24 -4.59 -7.21
C GLU A 92 -4.87 -4.38 -8.69
N ALA A 93 -3.76 -4.98 -9.09
CA ALA A 93 -3.42 -5.22 -10.49
C ALA A 93 -3.33 -6.72 -10.73
N VAL A 94 -3.96 -7.21 -11.80
CA VAL A 94 -3.95 -8.64 -12.12
C VAL A 94 -2.53 -9.11 -12.43
N GLY A 95 -2.10 -10.17 -11.76
CA GLY A 95 -0.76 -10.73 -11.92
C GLY A 95 0.30 -10.08 -11.03
N GLU A 96 -0.03 -9.04 -10.26
CA GLU A 96 0.82 -8.50 -9.21
C GLU A 96 0.25 -8.83 -7.81
N PRO A 97 1.10 -8.92 -6.78
CA PRO A 97 0.66 -8.94 -5.39
C PRO A 97 -0.27 -7.77 -5.08
N PRO A 98 -1.35 -7.97 -4.28
CA PRO A 98 -2.17 -6.86 -3.82
C PRO A 98 -1.32 -5.86 -3.02
N LEU A 99 -1.45 -4.57 -3.33
CA LEU A 99 -0.81 -3.51 -2.56
C LEU A 99 -1.85 -2.90 -1.61
N VAL A 100 -1.50 -2.78 -0.34
CA VAL A 100 -2.36 -2.17 0.67
C VAL A 100 -1.62 -1.02 1.32
N LEU A 101 -2.25 0.15 1.31
CA LEU A 101 -1.79 1.33 2.01
C LEU A 101 -2.59 1.44 3.30
N LEU A 102 -1.91 1.42 4.45
CA LEU A 102 -2.52 1.44 5.77
C LEU A 102 -2.05 2.65 6.57
N CYS A 103 -2.99 3.52 6.93
CA CYS A 103 -2.78 4.59 7.90
C CYS A 103 -3.69 4.33 9.11
N GLY A 104 -3.10 3.97 10.25
CA GLY A 104 -3.84 3.63 11.47
C GLY A 104 -4.15 2.14 11.61
N PRO A 105 -5.20 1.77 12.37
CA PRO A 105 -5.47 0.38 12.71
C PRO A 105 -5.86 -0.45 11.48
N PRO A 106 -5.45 -1.73 11.41
CA PRO A 106 -5.75 -2.57 10.28
C PRO A 106 -7.27 -2.82 10.18
N PRO A 107 -7.83 -2.84 8.95
CA PRO A 107 -9.22 -3.18 8.76
C PRO A 107 -9.50 -4.65 9.10
N ARG A 108 -10.77 -5.04 9.08
CA ARG A 108 -11.14 -6.44 9.36
C ARG A 108 -10.41 -7.38 8.41
N PHE A 109 -9.84 -8.43 8.99
CA PHE A 109 -9.01 -9.39 8.26
C PHE A 109 -9.78 -10.08 7.13
N GLY A 110 -9.09 -10.27 6.00
CA GLY A 110 -9.57 -10.97 4.83
C GLY A 110 -8.39 -11.34 3.93
N ARG A 111 -8.68 -11.90 2.76
CA ARG A 111 -7.64 -12.36 1.81
C ARG A 111 -6.79 -11.24 1.21
N TRP A 112 -7.13 -9.99 1.48
CA TRP A 112 -6.34 -8.83 1.07
C TRP A 112 -4.96 -8.78 1.75
N ALA A 113 -4.80 -9.41 2.92
CA ALA A 113 -3.58 -9.37 3.70
C ALA A 113 -2.59 -10.52 3.39
N ASP A 114 -3.07 -11.57 2.71
CA ASP A 114 -2.23 -12.71 2.34
C ASP A 114 -1.52 -12.45 1.01
N ASP A 115 -0.23 -12.77 0.95
CA ASP A 115 0.65 -12.53 -0.20
C ASP A 115 0.71 -11.06 -0.66
N SER A 116 0.30 -10.13 0.20
CA SER A 116 0.24 -8.70 -0.13
C SER A 116 1.55 -7.97 0.17
N VAL A 117 1.68 -6.80 -0.45
CA VAL A 117 2.63 -5.77 -0.07
C VAL A 117 1.87 -4.77 0.81
N LEU A 118 2.23 -4.68 2.09
CA LEU A 118 1.62 -3.76 3.05
C LEU A 118 2.52 -2.56 3.25
N VAL A 119 2.07 -1.36 2.89
CA VAL A 119 2.75 -0.10 3.22
C VAL A 119 2.03 0.53 4.40
N MET A 120 2.76 0.71 5.50
CA MET A 120 2.24 1.24 6.75
C MET A 120 2.79 2.63 6.98
N PHE A 121 1.88 3.56 7.30
CA PHE A 121 2.19 4.95 7.61
C PHE A 121 1.83 5.25 9.07
N GLY A 122 2.55 6.18 9.68
CA GLY A 122 2.23 6.70 11.02
C GLY A 122 3.39 6.60 12.00
N ALA A 123 3.06 6.57 13.29
CA ALA A 123 4.04 6.43 14.37
C ALA A 123 4.58 4.99 14.45
N GLY A 124 5.84 4.84 14.85
CA GLY A 124 6.54 3.55 14.88
C GLY A 124 5.85 2.53 15.78
N GLU A 125 5.42 2.96 16.97
CA GLU A 125 4.72 2.10 17.93
C GLU A 125 3.38 1.57 17.38
N GLU A 126 2.59 2.43 16.75
CA GLU A 126 1.29 2.06 16.17
C GLU A 126 1.45 1.11 14.98
N MET A 127 2.46 1.37 14.13
CA MET A 127 2.80 0.48 13.02
C MET A 127 3.26 -0.88 13.54
N ALA A 128 4.13 -0.93 14.55
CA ALA A 128 4.61 -2.18 15.13
C ALA A 128 3.48 -3.02 15.74
N ALA A 129 2.58 -2.38 16.50
CA ALA A 129 1.41 -3.04 17.07
C ALA A 129 0.49 -3.61 15.98
N SER A 130 0.22 -2.81 14.95
CA SER A 130 -0.64 -3.21 13.83
C SER A 130 -0.02 -4.32 12.98
N ALA A 131 1.28 -4.25 12.70
CA ALA A 131 2.01 -5.27 11.95
C ALA A 131 2.04 -6.60 12.70
N THR A 132 2.30 -6.57 14.01
CA THR A 132 2.31 -7.78 14.85
C THR A 132 0.94 -8.46 14.86
N LEU A 133 -0.14 -7.70 15.07
CA LEU A 133 -1.51 -8.22 15.02
C LEU A 133 -1.85 -8.83 13.65
N LEU A 134 -1.39 -8.21 12.56
CA LEU A 134 -1.57 -8.75 11.21
C LEU A 134 -0.79 -10.06 11.01
N LEU A 135 0.46 -10.13 11.45
CA LEU A 135 1.34 -11.29 11.27
C LEU A 135 0.85 -12.53 12.03
N ASP A 136 0.09 -12.36 13.12
CA ASP A 136 -0.54 -13.47 13.83
C ASP A 136 -1.54 -14.26 12.96
N ILE A 137 -2.20 -13.58 12.02
CA ILE A 137 -3.34 -14.13 11.27
C ILE A 137 -3.15 -14.14 9.75
N ALA A 138 -2.20 -13.37 9.24
CA ALA A 138 -1.93 -13.16 7.81
C ALA A 138 -0.51 -13.59 7.45
N ARG A 139 -0.26 -13.81 6.15
CA ARG A 139 1.08 -14.00 5.62
C ARG A 139 1.33 -13.01 4.48
N PRO A 140 1.59 -11.72 4.78
CA PRO A 140 1.99 -10.77 3.76
C PRO A 140 3.33 -11.17 3.16
N ARG A 141 3.54 -10.83 1.90
CA ARG A 141 4.83 -11.05 1.22
C ARG A 141 5.88 -10.05 1.72
N LEU A 142 5.47 -8.80 1.94
CA LEU A 142 6.34 -7.71 2.33
C LEU A 142 5.58 -6.70 3.19
N ILE A 143 6.20 -6.27 4.28
CA ILE A 143 5.79 -5.11 5.07
C ILE A 143 6.78 -3.98 4.81
N VAL A 144 6.25 -2.81 4.49
CA VAL A 144 6.98 -1.61 4.16
C VAL A 144 6.62 -0.53 5.18
N LEU A 145 7.60 -0.05 5.94
CA LEU A 145 7.42 1.00 6.94
C LEU A 145 7.75 2.36 6.31
N ALA A 146 6.77 3.25 6.28
CA ALA A 146 6.88 4.60 5.72
C ALA A 146 6.73 5.63 6.85
N ALA A 147 7.80 5.81 7.61
CA ALA A 147 7.87 6.72 8.75
C ALA A 147 9.28 7.34 8.88
N PRO A 148 9.42 8.43 9.65
CA PRO A 148 10.74 9.03 9.92
C PRO A 148 11.71 8.01 10.53
N GLU A 149 13.01 8.18 10.27
CA GLU A 149 14.08 7.28 10.72
C GLU A 149 14.02 7.00 12.25
N SER A 150 13.70 8.03 13.04
CA SER A 150 13.54 7.91 14.49
C SER A 150 12.44 6.94 14.95
N GLU A 151 11.44 6.69 14.10
CA GLU A 151 10.30 5.81 14.37
C GLU A 151 10.51 4.40 13.79
N VAL A 152 11.35 4.28 12.76
CA VAL A 152 11.55 3.04 12.00
C VAL A 152 12.35 2.01 12.79
N ASP A 153 13.49 2.38 13.38
CA ASP A 153 14.37 1.42 14.06
C ASP A 153 13.68 0.69 15.23
N PRO A 154 12.93 1.39 16.12
CA PRO A 154 12.14 0.73 17.15
C PRO A 154 11.07 -0.18 16.57
N ALA A 155 10.38 0.25 15.50
CA ALA A 155 9.33 -0.53 14.86
C ALA A 155 9.88 -1.82 14.22
N ILE A 156 11.01 -1.74 13.51
CA ILE A 156 11.69 -2.90 12.95
C ILE A 156 12.03 -3.90 14.05
N SER A 157 12.62 -3.43 15.15
CA SER A 157 13.02 -4.28 16.28
C SER A 157 11.83 -5.03 16.88
N ALA A 158 10.67 -4.37 16.99
CA ALA A 158 9.45 -5.00 17.51
C ALA A 158 8.82 -6.01 16.53
N ILE A 159 8.89 -5.76 15.23
CA ILE A 159 8.25 -6.60 14.20
C ILE A 159 9.13 -7.81 13.84
N ALA A 160 10.46 -7.69 13.92
CA ALA A 160 11.41 -8.67 13.37
C ALA A 160 11.17 -10.12 13.82
N GLU A 161 10.79 -10.34 15.09
CA GLU A 161 10.54 -11.68 15.64
C GLU A 161 9.22 -12.31 15.15
N HIS A 162 8.33 -11.52 14.55
CA HIS A 162 6.99 -11.93 14.14
C HIS A 162 6.84 -12.18 12.63
N LEU A 163 7.88 -11.90 11.83
CA LEU A 163 7.77 -11.84 10.36
C LEU A 163 7.28 -13.13 9.71
N GLY A 164 7.58 -14.30 10.30
CA GLY A 164 7.00 -15.57 9.82
C GLY A 164 7.24 -15.87 8.34
N GLY A 165 8.30 -15.30 7.74
CA GLY A 165 8.62 -15.40 6.31
C GLY A 165 8.30 -14.16 5.47
N ALA A 166 7.58 -13.17 6.01
CA ALA A 166 7.37 -11.88 5.36
C ALA A 166 8.69 -11.09 5.27
N GLY A 167 8.89 -10.38 4.16
CA GLY A 167 9.94 -9.35 4.09
C GLY A 167 9.59 -8.15 4.95
N LEU A 168 10.60 -7.42 5.42
CA LEU A 168 10.45 -6.15 6.13
C LEU A 168 11.43 -5.12 5.56
N VAL A 169 10.92 -3.96 5.16
CA VAL A 169 11.71 -2.88 4.58
C VAL A 169 11.24 -1.54 5.13
N ALA A 170 12.17 -0.63 5.39
CA ALA A 170 11.85 0.78 5.63
C ALA A 170 12.02 1.58 4.35
N LEU A 171 11.11 2.53 4.10
CA LEU A 171 11.27 3.50 3.02
C LEU A 171 12.04 4.72 3.50
N GLU A 172 13.04 5.10 2.71
CA GLU A 172 13.64 6.42 2.79
C GLU A 172 12.85 7.40 1.94
N THR A 173 12.73 8.63 2.41
CA THR A 173 12.02 9.70 1.69
C THR A 173 12.67 9.96 0.33
N GLY A 174 11.89 9.87 -0.74
CA GLY A 174 12.33 10.08 -2.12
C GLY A 174 13.06 8.89 -2.76
N LEU A 175 13.34 7.83 -2.00
CA LEU A 175 13.93 6.60 -2.54
C LEU A 175 12.82 5.68 -3.06
N ALA A 176 13.07 5.07 -4.22
CA ALA A 176 12.15 4.10 -4.78
C ALA A 176 12.52 2.66 -4.38
N LEU A 177 11.53 1.92 -3.91
CA LEU A 177 11.58 0.49 -3.67
C LEU A 177 10.93 -0.25 -4.84
N GLU A 178 11.63 -1.25 -5.38
CA GLU A 178 11.09 -2.19 -6.36
C GLU A 178 10.78 -3.54 -5.68
N VAL A 179 9.61 -4.11 -6.02
CA VAL A 179 9.07 -5.35 -5.43
C VAL A 179 8.77 -6.40 -6.49
#